data_AF-A0A0P9FMT1-F1
#
_entry.id   AF-A0A0P9FMT1-F1
#
_cell.length_a   1.000
_cell.length_b   1.000
_cell.length_c   1.000
_cell.angle_alpha   90.00
_cell.angle_beta   90.00
_cell.angle_gamma   90.00
#
_symmetry.space_group_name_H-M   'P 1'
#
loop_
_entity.id
_entity.type
_entity.pdbx_description
1 polymer ?
#
loop_
_entity_poly.entity_id
_entity_poly.type
_entity_poly.pdbx_seq_one_letter_code
_entity_poly.pdbx_strand_id
1 'polypeptide(L)'
;MQIRETFATAIQKRIEPVVKVVDRRPSVLLGELSNLVVTPQWEKHLRSVLDAYADAAERDDEQSIGLWVSGFFGSGKSLLVKVLGIVLEGADLEGQSSHDVFLDRLPSNSPDRDAIRRYLTICKRKITTTVVGGNLHAMQASRDDPLALIAFKLFALQRGFTQSWPLAWAIEHQIDARGVTADFRQRASDRGGAAWEEIAADPEFYMEHLYAAAADVLPEHFSGGAAAVERAVNTVLRSGIDPAMLIDRLRRWCAARDGGGRRHKLLLQLDEVGQWIASGNANERTMQVQALVETAATAGEGRLWIAVTAHGDVQALQSNVQQEQYAKINQRFAHKCKLSNEDISQVVEERLLRKTQPARVVLQDRFTQRMGDLSDMGTMEAQREYPIPNAEHFALFYPYSPGRWRSSRMWSRASRRPPAATRR
;
A
#
# COMPACT_ATOMS: atom_id res chain seq x y z
N MET A 1 -0.83 8.02 -39.93
CA MET A 1 -1.15 7.48 -38.60
C MET A 1 -0.51 8.39 -37.57
N GLN A 2 -1.30 9.05 -36.73
CA GLN A 2 -0.73 9.86 -35.64
C GLN A 2 -0.27 8.94 -34.52
N ILE A 3 0.87 9.20 -33.89
CA ILE A 3 1.44 8.32 -32.85
C ILE A 3 0.44 8.06 -31.72
N ARG A 4 -0.36 9.05 -31.35
CA ARG A 4 -1.42 8.92 -30.33
C ARG A 4 -2.51 7.89 -30.66
N GLU A 5 -2.83 7.71 -31.93
CA GLU A 5 -3.87 6.79 -32.41
C GLU A 5 -3.39 5.33 -32.41
N THR A 6 -2.08 5.12 -32.17
CA THR A 6 -1.49 3.78 -32.13
C THR A 6 -1.73 3.07 -30.81
N PHE A 7 -1.91 3.81 -29.72
CA PHE A 7 -2.01 3.25 -28.38
C PHE A 7 -3.45 2.86 -28.03
N ALA A 8 -3.60 1.72 -27.38
CA ALA A 8 -4.88 1.29 -26.80
C ALA A 8 -5.27 2.15 -25.58
N THR A 9 -4.28 2.71 -24.89
CA THR A 9 -4.47 3.61 -23.75
C THR A 9 -4.42 5.07 -24.21
N ALA A 10 -5.31 5.90 -23.65
CA ALA A 10 -5.30 7.35 -23.86
C ALA A 10 -4.07 8.01 -23.18
N ILE A 11 -2.93 8.02 -23.87
CA ILE A 11 -1.62 8.53 -23.37
C ILE A 11 -1.61 10.03 -23.01
N GLN A 12 -2.65 10.78 -23.38
CA GLN A 12 -2.84 12.19 -23.04
C GLN A 12 -3.32 12.43 -21.60
N LYS A 13 -3.86 11.38 -20.94
CA LYS A 13 -4.25 11.50 -19.53
C LYS A 13 -2.99 11.55 -18.68
N ARG A 14 -2.91 12.54 -17.78
CA ARG A 14 -1.79 12.68 -16.85
C ARG A 14 -1.71 11.43 -15.99
N ILE A 15 -0.56 10.77 -15.98
CA ILE A 15 -0.26 9.71 -15.03
C ILE A 15 0.07 10.44 -13.73
N GLU A 16 -0.81 10.35 -12.73
CA GLU A 16 -0.51 10.87 -11.40
C GLU A 16 0.73 10.14 -10.85
N PRO A 17 1.87 10.83 -10.68
CA PRO A 17 3.15 10.19 -10.40
C PRO A 17 3.25 9.68 -8.96
N VAL A 18 2.30 10.07 -8.10
CA VAL A 18 2.25 9.71 -6.70
C VAL A 18 0.85 9.22 -6.42
N VAL A 19 0.73 7.92 -6.18
CA VAL A 19 -0.47 7.36 -5.54
C VAL A 19 -0.60 8.08 -4.20
N LYS A 20 -1.54 9.02 -4.08
CA LYS A 20 -1.86 9.61 -2.79
C LYS A 20 -2.46 8.50 -1.94
N VAL A 21 -1.68 7.96 -1.02
CA VAL A 21 -2.05 6.81 -0.16
C VAL A 21 -3.32 7.10 0.66
N VAL A 22 -3.66 8.39 0.83
CA VAL A 22 -4.79 8.86 1.66
C VAL A 22 -6.13 8.91 0.91
N ASP A 23 -6.15 9.02 -0.43
CA ASP A 23 -7.42 9.17 -1.15
C ASP A 23 -8.10 7.81 -1.40
N ARG A 24 -8.99 7.45 -0.47
CA ARG A 24 -9.75 6.17 -0.48
C ARG A 24 -11.15 6.31 -1.04
N ARG A 25 -11.45 7.38 -1.78
CA ARG A 25 -12.76 7.54 -2.41
C ARG A 25 -13.02 6.38 -3.39
N PRO A 26 -14.23 5.78 -3.39
CA PRO A 26 -14.55 4.64 -4.25
C PRO A 26 -14.18 4.85 -5.74
N SER A 27 -14.49 6.02 -6.29
CA SER A 27 -14.11 6.40 -7.66
C SER A 27 -12.60 6.42 -7.94
N VAL A 28 -11.79 6.81 -6.97
CA VAL A 28 -10.31 6.82 -7.09
C VAL A 28 -9.78 5.40 -7.04
N LEU A 29 -10.24 4.59 -6.07
CA LEU A 29 -9.84 3.19 -5.94
C LEU A 29 -10.26 2.36 -7.16
N LEU A 30 -11.45 2.59 -7.69
CA LEU A 30 -11.93 1.98 -8.93
C LEU A 30 -10.99 2.35 -10.09
N GLY A 31 -10.70 3.64 -10.27
CA GLY A 31 -9.78 4.11 -11.30
C GLY A 31 -8.39 3.49 -11.19
N GLU A 32 -7.85 3.32 -9.98
CA GLU A 32 -6.56 2.66 -9.76
C GLU A 32 -6.60 1.17 -10.11
N LEU A 33 -7.62 0.44 -9.64
CA LEU A 33 -7.79 -0.99 -9.91
C LEU A 33 -8.04 -1.26 -11.40
N SER A 34 -8.94 -0.52 -12.06
CA SER A 34 -9.26 -0.72 -13.48
C SER A 34 -8.06 -0.47 -14.40
N ASN A 35 -7.09 0.34 -13.98
CA ASN A 35 -5.87 0.62 -14.73
C ASN A 35 -4.66 -0.23 -14.28
N LEU A 36 -4.86 -1.17 -13.35
CA LEU A 36 -3.80 -2.04 -12.86
C LEU A 36 -3.34 -3.00 -13.95
N VAL A 37 -2.03 -3.17 -14.09
CA VAL A 37 -1.44 -4.24 -14.90
C VAL A 37 -0.92 -5.29 -13.91
N VAL A 38 -1.45 -6.50 -13.98
CA VAL A 38 -0.99 -7.62 -13.15
C VAL A 38 0.00 -8.44 -13.98
N THR A 39 1.26 -8.46 -13.56
CA THR A 39 2.29 -9.33 -14.17
C THR A 39 2.16 -10.76 -13.64
N PRO A 40 2.70 -11.78 -14.32
CA PRO A 40 2.71 -13.15 -13.81
C PRO A 40 3.38 -13.28 -12.43
N GLN A 41 4.40 -12.46 -12.15
CA GLN A 41 5.06 -12.42 -10.84
C GLN A 41 4.13 -11.84 -9.77
N TRP A 42 3.40 -10.77 -10.07
CA TRP A 42 2.37 -10.22 -9.18
C TRP A 42 1.28 -11.24 -8.88
N GLU A 43 0.78 -11.91 -9.92
CA GLU A 43 -0.25 -12.94 -9.80
C GLU A 43 0.19 -14.05 -8.82
N LYS A 44 1.40 -14.58 -9.00
CA LYS A 44 1.96 -15.61 -8.11
C LYS A 44 2.08 -15.13 -6.66
N HIS A 45 2.57 -13.91 -6.45
CA HIS A 45 2.72 -13.32 -5.11
C HIS A 45 1.37 -13.10 -4.45
N LEU A 46 0.40 -12.53 -5.16
CA LEU A 46 -0.95 -12.31 -4.65
C LEU A 46 -1.66 -13.63 -4.36
N ARG A 47 -1.52 -14.66 -5.21
CA ARG A 47 -2.05 -15.99 -4.93
C ARG A 47 -1.50 -16.52 -3.60
N SER A 48 -0.18 -16.52 -3.42
CA SER A 48 0.45 -17.05 -2.21
C SER A 48 0.02 -16.33 -0.94
N VAL A 49 -0.09 -15.00 -1.00
CA VAL A 49 -0.53 -14.18 0.14
C VAL A 49 -2.01 -14.41 0.45
N LEU A 50 -2.87 -14.44 -0.58
CA LEU A 50 -4.30 -14.67 -0.40
C LEU A 50 -4.61 -16.07 0.12
N ASP A 51 -3.84 -17.07 -0.31
CA ASP A 51 -3.91 -18.44 0.21
C ASP A 51 -3.65 -18.45 1.73
N ALA A 52 -2.52 -17.90 2.17
CA ALA A 52 -2.18 -17.84 3.58
C ALA A 52 -3.18 -17.02 4.40
N TYR A 53 -3.67 -15.89 3.86
CA TYR A 53 -4.64 -15.04 4.54
C TYR A 53 -6.00 -15.74 4.72
N ALA A 54 -6.42 -16.49 3.69
CA ALA A 54 -7.66 -17.26 3.68
C ALA A 54 -7.56 -18.51 4.56
N ASP A 55 -6.42 -19.21 4.58
CA ASP A 55 -6.17 -20.34 5.49
C ASP A 55 -6.26 -19.91 6.96
N ALA A 56 -5.71 -18.74 7.26
CA ALA A 56 -5.75 -18.15 8.59
C ALA A 56 -7.13 -17.57 8.98
N ALA A 57 -8.20 -17.73 8.18
CA ALA A 57 -9.48 -17.06 8.41
C ALA A 57 -10.04 -17.26 9.82
N GLU A 58 -9.97 -18.50 10.32
CA GLU A 58 -10.53 -18.92 11.61
C GLU A 58 -9.46 -19.31 12.66
N ARG A 59 -8.18 -19.28 12.28
CA ARG A 59 -7.06 -19.71 13.14
C ARG A 59 -6.63 -18.59 14.08
N ASP A 60 -6.71 -18.84 15.38
CA ASP A 60 -6.23 -17.94 16.44
C ASP A 60 -4.74 -18.16 16.78
N ASP A 61 -4.15 -19.26 16.31
CA ASP A 61 -2.75 -19.62 16.45
C ASP A 61 -1.86 -19.18 15.26
N GLU A 62 -2.39 -18.41 14.31
CA GLU A 62 -1.62 -18.01 13.13
C GLU A 62 -0.51 -17.01 13.49
N GLN A 63 0.74 -17.44 13.27
CA GLN A 63 1.95 -16.64 13.53
C GLN A 63 2.62 -16.12 12.24
N SER A 64 2.28 -16.67 11.08
CA SER A 64 2.81 -16.31 9.76
C SER A 64 2.11 -15.08 9.18
N ILE A 65 2.07 -13.98 9.95
CA ILE A 65 1.29 -12.77 9.65
C ILE A 65 2.06 -11.68 8.89
N GLY A 66 3.37 -11.87 8.73
CA GLY A 66 4.28 -10.87 8.16
C GLY A 66 4.48 -11.04 6.65
N LEU A 67 4.26 -9.96 5.89
CA LEU A 67 4.58 -9.84 4.48
C LEU A 67 5.73 -8.85 4.23
N TRP A 68 6.79 -9.32 3.57
CA TRP A 68 7.93 -8.51 3.16
C TRP A 68 7.92 -8.30 1.65
N VAL A 69 7.63 -7.07 1.21
CA VAL A 69 7.60 -6.70 -0.21
C VAL A 69 8.87 -5.93 -0.56
N SER A 70 9.69 -6.49 -1.45
CA SER A 70 11.00 -5.95 -1.78
C SER A 70 11.20 -5.80 -3.28
N GLY A 71 12.03 -4.85 -3.70
CA GLY A 71 12.24 -4.52 -5.11
C GLY A 71 12.87 -3.14 -5.31
N PHE A 72 13.24 -2.83 -6.55
CA PHE A 72 13.85 -1.54 -6.90
C PHE A 72 12.86 -0.38 -6.80
N PHE A 73 13.39 0.85 -6.81
CA PHE A 73 12.54 2.04 -6.88
C PHE A 73 11.69 2.00 -8.16
N GLY A 74 10.39 2.26 -8.04
CA GLY A 74 9.45 2.20 -9.16
C GLY A 74 8.98 0.80 -9.56
N SER A 75 9.37 -0.26 -8.84
CA SER A 75 8.92 -1.64 -9.12
C SER A 75 7.46 -1.94 -8.72
N GLY A 76 6.75 -0.96 -8.14
CA GLY A 76 5.35 -1.10 -7.76
C GLY A 76 5.11 -1.74 -6.38
N LYS A 77 6.09 -1.75 -5.47
CA LYS A 77 5.94 -2.32 -4.10
C LYS A 77 4.74 -1.75 -3.34
N SER A 78 4.67 -0.43 -3.22
CA SER A 78 3.60 0.28 -2.51
C SER A 78 2.25 0.07 -3.21
N LEU A 79 2.25 -0.03 -4.55
CA LEU A 79 1.05 -0.36 -5.32
C LEU A 79 0.58 -1.80 -5.04
N LEU A 80 1.48 -2.78 -4.95
CA LEU A 80 1.14 -4.17 -4.65
C LEU A 80 0.50 -4.27 -3.26
N VAL A 81 1.11 -3.63 -2.26
CA VAL A 81 0.56 -3.57 -0.90
C VAL A 81 -0.80 -2.86 -0.90
N LYS A 82 -0.94 -1.73 -1.60
CA LYS A 82 -2.22 -1.03 -1.71
C LYS A 82 -3.31 -1.90 -2.34
N VAL A 83 -3.03 -2.55 -3.47
CA VAL A 83 -3.95 -3.46 -4.17
C VAL A 83 -4.35 -4.62 -3.27
N LEU A 84 -3.39 -5.24 -2.57
CA LEU A 84 -3.69 -6.29 -1.59
C LEU A 84 -4.67 -5.77 -0.53
N GLY A 85 -4.48 -4.55 -0.04
CA GLY A 85 -5.40 -3.92 0.89
C GLY A 85 -6.82 -3.78 0.32
N ILE A 86 -6.95 -3.17 -0.87
CA ILE A 86 -8.27 -2.95 -1.51
C ILE A 86 -9.00 -4.28 -1.74
N VAL A 87 -8.27 -5.31 -2.17
CA VAL A 87 -8.82 -6.63 -2.44
C VAL A 87 -9.20 -7.34 -1.13
N LEU A 88 -8.43 -7.20 -0.05
CA LEU A 88 -8.78 -7.81 1.24
C LEU A 88 -9.94 -7.10 1.97
N GLU A 89 -10.10 -5.79 1.78
CA GLU A 89 -11.29 -5.07 2.26
C GLU A 89 -12.56 -5.51 1.54
N GLY A 90 -12.46 -5.80 0.24
CA GLY A 90 -13.59 -6.29 -0.55
C GLY A 90 -14.73 -5.29 -0.66
N ALA A 91 -14.41 -3.98 -0.66
CA ALA A 91 -15.39 -2.91 -0.72
C ALA A 91 -16.14 -2.85 -2.07
N ASP A 92 -17.35 -2.30 -2.03
CA ASP A 92 -18.07 -1.86 -3.23
C ASP A 92 -17.47 -0.54 -3.73
N LEU A 93 -17.16 -0.50 -5.02
CA LEU A 93 -16.54 0.62 -5.71
C LEU A 93 -17.48 1.13 -6.81
N GLU A 94 -18.35 2.08 -6.45
CA GLU A 94 -19.34 2.67 -7.38
C GLU A 94 -20.27 1.60 -8.00
N GLY A 95 -20.77 0.67 -7.17
CA GLY A 95 -21.64 -0.44 -7.59
C GLY A 95 -20.89 -1.63 -8.20
N GLN A 96 -19.55 -1.62 -8.19
CA GLN A 96 -18.72 -2.73 -8.65
C GLN A 96 -17.95 -3.36 -7.49
N SER A 97 -17.98 -4.69 -7.41
CA SER A 97 -17.18 -5.45 -6.44
C SER A 97 -15.68 -5.29 -6.72
N SER A 98 -14.89 -4.85 -5.73
CA SER A 98 -13.43 -4.73 -5.90
C SER A 98 -12.76 -6.05 -6.29
N HIS A 99 -13.33 -7.18 -5.88
CA HIS A 99 -12.88 -8.53 -6.26
C HIS A 99 -13.08 -8.79 -7.75
N ASP A 100 -14.23 -8.43 -8.30
CA ASP A 100 -14.56 -8.67 -9.71
C ASP A 100 -13.71 -7.77 -10.60
N VAL A 101 -13.61 -6.48 -10.24
CA VAL A 101 -12.72 -5.53 -10.94
C VAL A 101 -11.28 -6.03 -10.94
N PHE A 102 -10.78 -6.56 -9.82
CA PHE A 102 -9.42 -7.11 -9.74
C PHE A 102 -9.24 -8.38 -10.58
N LEU A 103 -10.20 -9.33 -10.53
CA LEU A 103 -10.14 -10.57 -11.30
C LEU A 103 -10.14 -10.31 -12.82
N ASP A 104 -10.81 -9.26 -13.27
CA ASP A 104 -10.79 -8.80 -14.67
C ASP A 104 -9.42 -8.25 -15.10
N ARG A 105 -8.56 -7.87 -14.14
CA ARG A 105 -7.18 -7.44 -14.42
C ARG A 105 -6.20 -8.58 -14.55
N LEU A 106 -6.55 -9.78 -14.12
CA LEU A 106 -5.72 -10.95 -14.32
C LEU A 106 -5.62 -11.27 -15.82
N PRO A 107 -4.47 -11.75 -16.32
CA PRO A 107 -4.36 -12.22 -17.70
C PRO A 107 -5.46 -13.21 -18.07
N SER A 108 -5.89 -13.23 -19.34
CA SER A 108 -6.94 -14.16 -19.79
C SER A 108 -6.52 -15.63 -19.70
N ASN A 109 -5.21 -15.89 -19.77
CA ASN A 109 -4.57 -17.19 -19.59
C ASN A 109 -3.96 -17.38 -18.19
N SER A 110 -4.40 -16.59 -17.21
CA SER A 110 -3.95 -16.67 -15.81
C SER A 110 -4.20 -18.08 -15.24
N PRO A 111 -3.14 -18.84 -14.88
CA PRO A 111 -3.31 -20.15 -14.27
C PRO A 111 -3.83 -20.07 -12.83
N ASP A 112 -3.63 -18.93 -12.15
CA ASP A 112 -3.98 -18.77 -10.74
C ASP A 112 -5.37 -18.14 -10.53
N ARG A 113 -6.08 -17.75 -11.61
CA ARG A 113 -7.37 -17.04 -11.55
C ARG A 113 -8.40 -17.73 -10.67
N ASP A 114 -8.59 -19.03 -10.84
CA ASP A 114 -9.60 -19.79 -10.08
C ASP A 114 -9.21 -19.94 -8.61
N ALA A 115 -7.92 -20.13 -8.31
CA ALA A 115 -7.40 -20.19 -6.96
C ALA A 115 -7.59 -18.85 -6.25
N ILE A 116 -7.18 -17.75 -6.88
CA ILE A 116 -7.38 -16.37 -6.37
C ILE A 116 -8.86 -16.13 -6.09
N ARG A 117 -9.76 -16.43 -7.05
CA ARG A 117 -11.21 -16.26 -6.86
C ARG A 117 -11.73 -17.06 -5.66
N ARG A 118 -11.26 -18.29 -5.48
CA ARG A 118 -11.61 -19.13 -4.32
C ARG A 118 -11.18 -18.46 -3.01
N TYR A 119 -9.94 -17.99 -2.91
CA TYR A 119 -9.44 -17.34 -1.70
C TYR A 119 -10.20 -16.05 -1.38
N LEU A 120 -10.49 -15.22 -2.38
CA LEU A 120 -11.30 -14.02 -2.20
C LEU A 120 -12.72 -14.33 -1.73
N THR A 121 -13.31 -15.41 -2.24
CA THR A 121 -14.62 -15.89 -1.79
C THR A 121 -14.58 -16.32 -0.32
N ILE A 122 -13.52 -17.02 0.10
CA ILE A 122 -13.32 -17.39 1.51
C ILE A 122 -13.19 -16.14 2.38
N CYS A 123 -12.34 -15.18 1.97
CA CYS A 123 -12.15 -13.92 2.68
C CYS A 123 -13.49 -13.18 2.82
N LYS A 124 -14.26 -13.02 1.74
CA LYS A 124 -15.57 -12.36 1.76
C LYS A 124 -16.57 -13.02 2.72
N ARG A 125 -16.54 -14.36 2.83
CA ARG A 125 -17.47 -15.14 3.63
C ARG A 125 -17.09 -15.22 5.11
N LYS A 126 -15.80 -15.32 5.42
CA LYS A 126 -15.30 -15.62 6.77
C LYS A 126 -14.60 -14.44 7.46
N ILE A 127 -14.17 -13.45 6.71
CA ILE A 127 -13.31 -12.37 7.21
C ILE A 127 -13.94 -11.01 6.88
N THR A 128 -13.71 -10.04 7.76
CA THR A 128 -13.78 -8.62 7.41
C THR A 128 -12.41 -7.99 7.68
N THR A 129 -11.93 -7.15 6.77
CA THR A 129 -10.58 -6.58 6.88
C THR A 129 -10.67 -5.06 6.99
N THR A 130 -9.96 -4.48 7.95
CA THR A 130 -9.60 -3.06 7.92
C THR A 130 -8.15 -2.91 7.52
N VAL A 131 -7.85 -2.12 6.49
CA VAL A 131 -6.47 -1.89 6.06
C VAL A 131 -6.00 -0.55 6.58
N VAL A 132 -4.98 -0.53 7.44
CA VAL A 132 -4.34 0.69 7.93
C VAL A 132 -3.00 0.84 7.23
N GLY A 133 -2.77 1.96 6.53
CA GLY A 133 -1.55 2.08 5.74
C GLY A 133 -1.05 3.49 5.50
N GLY A 134 0.26 3.62 5.37
CA GLY A 134 0.90 4.89 5.01
C GLY A 134 2.42 4.84 4.97
N ASN A 135 2.99 5.92 4.47
CA ASN A 135 4.44 6.12 4.45
C ASN A 135 4.93 6.50 5.85
N LEU A 136 5.91 5.75 6.38
CA LEU A 136 6.42 5.97 7.73
C LEU A 136 7.04 7.36 7.92
N HIS A 137 7.75 7.89 6.92
CA HIS A 137 8.37 9.23 7.03
C HIS A 137 7.33 10.34 7.05
N ALA A 138 6.20 10.17 6.35
CA ALA A 138 5.14 11.17 6.34
C ALA A 138 4.42 11.29 7.69
N MET A 139 4.42 10.22 8.49
CA MET A 139 3.79 10.17 9.82
C MET A 139 4.75 10.45 10.97
N GLN A 140 6.03 10.56 10.67
CA GLN A 140 7.07 10.75 11.65
C GLN A 140 7.17 12.23 12.03
N ALA A 141 6.67 12.58 13.21
CA ALA A 141 6.74 13.95 13.72
C ALA A 141 8.10 14.23 14.39
N SER A 142 8.66 13.22 15.08
CA SER A 142 9.99 13.27 15.67
C SER A 142 10.90 12.17 15.10
N ARG A 143 12.20 12.44 14.99
CA ARG A 143 13.19 11.45 14.53
C ARG A 143 13.20 10.18 15.40
N ASP A 144 12.80 10.31 16.66
CA ASP A 144 12.87 9.23 17.66
C ASP A 144 11.51 8.62 17.98
N ASP A 145 10.46 8.97 17.22
CA ASP A 145 9.13 8.35 17.37
C ASP A 145 9.25 6.81 17.22
N PRO A 146 8.83 6.03 18.23
CA PRO A 146 8.83 4.57 18.14
C PRO A 146 7.91 4.08 17.02
N LEU A 147 8.26 2.96 16.37
CA LEU A 147 7.45 2.38 15.30
C LEU A 147 6.02 2.06 15.75
N ALA A 148 5.83 1.61 16.99
CA ALA A 148 4.52 1.37 17.56
C ALA A 148 3.67 2.65 17.63
N LEU A 149 4.28 3.79 17.99
CA LEU A 149 3.61 5.09 17.94
C LEU A 149 3.25 5.49 16.51
N ILE A 150 4.17 5.33 15.55
CA ILE A 150 3.91 5.65 14.14
C ILE A 150 2.77 4.79 13.58
N ALA A 151 2.76 3.49 13.87
CA ALA A 151 1.69 2.58 13.51
C ALA A 151 0.34 2.97 14.14
N PHE A 152 0.35 3.42 15.40
CA PHE A 152 -0.86 3.95 16.03
C PHE A 152 -1.33 5.26 15.38
N LYS A 153 -0.42 6.18 15.05
CA LYS A 153 -0.76 7.43 14.34
C LYS A 153 -1.40 7.14 12.99
N LEU A 154 -0.90 6.14 12.25
CA LEU A 154 -1.53 5.67 11.00
C LEU A 154 -2.94 5.15 11.23
N PHE A 155 -3.13 4.33 12.26
CA PHE A 155 -4.45 3.85 12.65
C PHE A 155 -5.39 5.02 12.99
N ALA A 156 -4.95 5.93 13.85
CA ALA A 156 -5.72 7.09 14.30
C ALA A 156 -6.14 7.99 13.13
N LEU A 157 -5.21 8.30 12.23
CA LEU A 157 -5.47 9.07 11.02
C LEU A 157 -6.57 8.41 10.18
N GLN A 158 -6.50 7.09 9.97
CA GLN A 158 -7.49 6.38 9.18
C GLN A 158 -8.86 6.25 9.86
N ARG A 159 -8.91 6.26 11.20
CA ARG A 159 -10.18 6.37 11.94
C ARG A 159 -10.74 7.79 11.95
N GLY A 160 -9.96 8.79 11.50
CA GLY A 160 -10.32 10.20 11.57
C GLY A 160 -10.33 10.71 13.01
N PHE A 161 -9.35 10.27 13.79
CA PHE A 161 -9.11 10.80 15.13
C PHE A 161 -8.38 12.14 15.08
N THR A 162 -8.32 12.84 16.21
CA THR A 162 -7.56 14.09 16.31
C THR A 162 -6.06 13.85 16.10
N GLN A 163 -5.32 14.90 15.71
CA GLN A 163 -3.86 14.82 15.54
C GLN A 163 -3.10 14.63 16.86
N SER A 164 -3.77 14.77 18.01
CA SER A 164 -3.22 14.51 19.33
C SER A 164 -3.18 13.01 19.60
N TRP A 165 -2.04 12.38 19.31
CA TRP A 165 -1.87 10.94 19.55
C TRP A 165 -2.16 10.50 21.01
N PRO A 166 -1.85 11.30 22.07
CA PRO A 166 -2.17 10.91 23.44
C PRO A 166 -3.69 10.89 23.69
N LEU A 167 -4.41 11.90 23.17
CA LEU A 167 -5.88 11.95 23.23
C LEU A 167 -6.50 10.80 22.43
N ALA A 168 -6.03 10.59 21.21
CA ALA A 168 -6.47 9.50 20.35
C ALA A 168 -6.31 8.12 21.03
N TRP A 169 -5.18 7.91 21.70
CA TRP A 169 -4.87 6.66 22.39
C TRP A 169 -5.68 6.46 23.68
N ALA A 170 -5.72 7.47 24.54
CA ALA A 170 -6.38 7.39 25.84
C ALA A 170 -7.90 7.33 25.70
N ILE A 171 -8.46 8.10 24.75
CA ILE A 171 -9.87 8.46 24.71
C ILE A 171 -10.54 8.01 23.42
N GLU A 172 -10.11 8.54 22.26
CA GLU A 172 -10.87 8.36 21.02
C GLU A 172 -10.95 6.90 20.58
N HIS A 173 -9.89 6.12 20.83
CA HIS A 173 -9.92 4.68 20.62
C HIS A 173 -11.01 3.99 21.47
N GLN A 174 -11.21 4.41 22.72
CA GLN A 174 -12.23 3.84 23.61
C GLN A 174 -13.64 4.24 23.18
N ILE A 175 -13.81 5.47 22.69
CA ILE A 175 -15.03 5.99 22.09
C ILE A 175 -15.38 5.20 20.82
N ASP A 176 -14.40 4.98 19.93
CA ASP A 176 -14.56 4.21 18.70
C ASP A 176 -14.85 2.73 18.94
N ALA A 177 -14.22 2.12 19.95
CA ALA A 177 -14.50 0.75 20.34
C ALA A 177 -15.92 0.57 20.90
N ARG A 178 -16.54 1.62 21.44
CA ARG A 178 -17.90 1.62 21.99
C ARG A 178 -18.97 2.08 20.99
N GLY A 179 -18.57 2.47 19.77
CA GLY A 179 -19.50 2.91 18.73
C GLY A 179 -20.13 4.29 18.97
N VAL A 180 -19.57 5.09 19.90
CA VAL A 180 -20.10 6.42 20.28
C VAL A 180 -19.31 7.58 19.66
N THR A 181 -18.56 7.32 18.58
CA THR A 181 -17.76 8.32 17.85
C THR A 181 -18.62 9.47 17.33
N ALA A 182 -19.80 9.19 16.78
CA ALA A 182 -20.66 10.24 16.23
C ALA A 182 -21.11 11.25 17.32
N ASP A 183 -21.50 10.75 18.49
CA ASP A 183 -21.91 11.58 19.63
C ASP A 183 -20.74 12.43 20.16
N PHE A 184 -19.55 11.83 20.28
CA PHE A 184 -18.34 12.56 20.66
C PHE A 184 -18.01 13.71 19.70
N ARG A 185 -18.02 13.45 18.39
CA ARG A 185 -17.73 14.47 17.38
C ARG A 185 -18.75 15.59 17.41
N GLN A 186 -20.04 15.24 17.53
CA GLN A 186 -21.11 16.23 17.64
C GLN A 186 -20.94 17.12 18.86
N ARG A 187 -20.72 16.55 20.04
CA ARG A 187 -20.51 17.32 21.28
C ARG A 187 -19.26 18.18 21.24
N ALA A 188 -18.18 17.67 20.65
CA ALA A 188 -16.96 18.44 20.47
C ALA A 188 -17.24 19.66 19.56
N SER A 189 -17.95 19.46 18.44
CA SER A 189 -18.37 20.53 17.54
C SER A 189 -19.30 21.55 18.19
N ASP A 190 -20.31 21.10 18.94
CA ASP A 190 -21.24 21.99 19.63
C ASP A 190 -20.54 22.84 20.70
N ARG A 191 -19.56 22.26 21.41
CA ARG A 191 -18.77 22.94 22.44
C ARG A 191 -17.73 23.88 21.86
N GLY A 192 -17.07 23.47 20.77
CA GLY A 192 -16.01 24.25 20.11
C GLY A 192 -16.53 25.29 19.12
N GLY A 193 -17.80 25.22 18.71
CA GLY A 193 -18.39 26.12 17.72
C GLY A 193 -17.81 25.96 16.31
N ALA A 194 -17.21 24.81 16.01
CA ALA A 194 -16.50 24.54 14.76
C ALA A 194 -16.80 23.14 14.21
N ALA A 195 -16.57 22.94 12.91
CA ALA A 195 -16.71 21.64 12.28
C ALA A 195 -15.70 20.64 12.87
N TRP A 196 -16.06 19.36 12.93
CA TRP A 196 -15.20 18.31 13.48
C TRP A 196 -13.83 18.28 12.80
N GLU A 197 -13.77 18.48 11.49
CA GLU A 197 -12.54 18.45 10.71
C GLU A 197 -11.55 19.54 11.16
N GLU A 198 -12.05 20.69 11.57
CA GLU A 198 -11.24 21.79 12.11
C GLU A 198 -10.72 21.45 13.51
N ILE A 199 -11.63 20.99 14.38
CA ILE A 199 -11.30 20.58 15.76
C ILE A 199 -10.26 19.45 15.78
N ALA A 200 -10.40 18.48 14.89
CA ALA A 200 -9.49 17.35 14.79
C ALA A 200 -8.11 17.73 14.24
N ALA A 201 -8.03 18.81 13.46
CA ALA A 201 -6.79 19.33 12.90
C ALA A 201 -6.00 20.20 13.89
N ASP A 202 -6.68 20.89 14.82
CA ASP A 202 -6.06 21.72 15.86
C ASP A 202 -6.55 21.33 17.28
N PRO A 203 -6.26 20.09 17.73
CA PRO A 203 -6.74 19.61 19.02
C PRO A 203 -6.14 20.37 20.21
N GLU A 204 -4.98 21.02 20.04
CA GLU A 204 -4.36 21.85 21.06
C GLU A 204 -5.22 23.06 21.40
N PHE A 205 -5.78 23.73 20.40
CA PHE A 205 -6.68 24.87 20.61
C PHE A 205 -8.02 24.44 21.23
N TYR A 206 -8.58 23.30 20.79
CA TYR A 206 -9.89 22.82 21.23
C TYR A 206 -9.83 21.83 22.42
N MET A 207 -8.69 21.74 23.12
CA MET A 207 -8.42 20.68 24.11
C MET A 207 -9.46 20.61 25.24
N GLU A 208 -9.85 21.77 25.79
CA GLU A 208 -10.87 21.82 26.87
C GLU A 208 -12.23 21.28 26.39
N HIS A 209 -12.63 21.64 25.17
CA HIS A 209 -13.89 21.18 24.58
C HIS A 209 -13.85 19.68 24.28
N LEU A 210 -12.73 19.17 23.78
CA LEU A 210 -12.51 17.74 23.54
C LEU A 210 -12.58 16.94 24.83
N TYR A 211 -11.95 17.42 25.91
CA TYR A 211 -11.96 16.72 27.20
C TYR A 211 -13.35 16.73 27.85
N ALA A 212 -14.06 17.85 27.78
CA ALA A 212 -15.43 17.94 28.26
C ALA A 212 -16.38 17.02 27.46
N ALA A 213 -16.28 17.03 26.13
CA ALA A 213 -17.07 16.15 25.27
C ALA A 213 -16.80 14.68 25.56
N ALA A 214 -15.53 14.29 25.75
CA ALA A 214 -15.17 12.93 26.10
C ALA A 214 -15.74 12.48 27.45
N ALA A 215 -15.72 13.37 28.45
CA ALA A 215 -16.28 13.10 29.77
C ALA A 215 -17.81 12.93 29.72
N ASP A 216 -18.50 13.73 28.90
CA ASP A 216 -19.96 13.60 28.72
C ASP A 216 -20.38 12.30 28.02
N VAL A 217 -19.58 11.85 27.05
CA VAL A 217 -19.87 10.61 26.29
C VAL A 217 -19.61 9.37 27.13
N LEU A 218 -18.63 9.43 28.03
CA LEU A 218 -18.23 8.30 28.90
C LEU A 218 -18.23 8.72 30.39
N PRO A 219 -19.38 9.14 30.95
CA PRO A 219 -19.45 9.71 32.30
C PRO A 219 -19.10 8.71 33.39
N GLU A 220 -19.40 7.42 33.17
CA GLU A 220 -19.05 6.34 34.10
C GLU A 220 -17.53 6.09 34.16
N HIS A 221 -16.80 6.37 33.08
CA HIS A 221 -15.35 6.16 33.02
C HIS A 221 -14.56 7.41 33.44
N PHE A 222 -15.13 8.60 33.22
CA PHE A 222 -14.52 9.89 33.54
C PHE A 222 -15.37 10.64 34.57
N SER A 223 -15.63 10.01 35.72
CA SER A 223 -16.42 10.60 36.82
C SER A 223 -15.84 11.91 37.38
N GLY A 224 -14.54 12.15 37.18
CA GLY A 224 -13.87 13.42 37.48
C GLY A 224 -13.98 14.47 36.37
N GLY A 225 -14.86 14.28 35.39
CA GLY A 225 -15.05 15.19 34.26
C GLY A 225 -13.82 15.33 33.35
N ALA A 226 -13.66 16.51 32.75
CA ALA A 226 -12.53 16.83 31.88
C ALA A 226 -11.16 16.62 32.55
N ALA A 227 -11.04 16.85 33.86
CA ALA A 227 -9.80 16.62 34.61
C ALA A 227 -9.41 15.13 34.68
N ALA A 228 -10.39 14.22 34.70
CA ALA A 228 -10.11 12.79 34.61
C ALA A 228 -9.59 12.39 33.22
N VAL A 229 -10.15 12.98 32.17
CA VAL A 229 -9.69 12.82 30.79
C VAL A 229 -8.25 13.31 30.64
N GLU A 230 -7.97 14.54 31.08
CA GLU A 230 -6.63 15.13 31.06
C GLU A 230 -5.59 14.26 31.76
N ARG A 231 -5.91 13.74 32.95
CA ARG A 231 -5.01 12.81 33.68
C ARG A 231 -4.70 11.55 32.88
N ALA A 232 -5.69 10.99 32.18
CA ALA A 232 -5.49 9.81 31.33
C ALA A 232 -4.56 10.14 30.14
N VAL A 233 -4.79 11.28 29.49
CA VAL A 233 -3.97 11.77 28.37
C VAL A 233 -2.51 12.01 28.82
N ASN A 234 -2.31 12.72 29.92
CA ASN A 234 -0.98 13.00 30.48
C ASN A 234 -0.25 11.74 30.96
N THR A 235 -0.97 10.72 31.41
CA THR A 235 -0.37 9.43 31.79
C THR A 235 0.21 8.73 30.56
N VAL A 236 -0.54 8.71 29.46
CA VAL A 236 -0.11 8.11 28.19
C VAL A 236 1.07 8.85 27.57
N LEU A 237 1.05 10.18 27.61
CA LEU A 237 2.16 11.00 27.11
C LEU A 237 3.48 10.67 27.84
N ARG A 238 3.42 10.40 29.14
CA ARG A 238 4.60 10.02 29.95
C ARG A 238 5.04 8.58 29.75
N SER A 239 4.10 7.64 29.59
CA SER A 239 4.43 6.22 29.44
C SER A 239 4.87 5.83 28.03
N GLY A 240 4.45 6.59 27.02
CA GLY A 240 4.63 6.22 25.61
C GLY A 240 3.79 5.01 25.20
N ILE A 241 4.14 4.42 24.06
CA ILE A 241 3.49 3.24 23.48
C ILE A 241 4.57 2.24 23.07
N ASP A 242 4.45 1.01 23.55
CA ASP A 242 5.27 -0.12 23.11
C ASP A 242 4.49 -1.06 22.17
N PRO A 243 5.16 -2.03 21.52
CA PRO A 243 4.49 -3.00 20.65
C PRO A 243 3.41 -3.83 21.34
N ALA A 244 3.61 -4.28 22.59
CA ALA A 244 2.65 -5.12 23.30
C ALA A 244 1.34 -4.38 23.57
N MET A 245 1.44 -3.13 24.02
CA MET A 245 0.31 -2.24 24.22
C MET A 245 -0.46 -2.00 22.91
N LEU A 246 0.25 -1.75 21.80
CA LEU A 246 -0.38 -1.54 20.50
C LEU A 246 -1.11 -2.79 20.01
N ILE A 247 -0.43 -3.94 20.04
CA ILE A 247 -0.97 -5.21 19.53
C ILE A 247 -2.19 -5.63 20.34
N ASP A 248 -2.15 -5.59 21.68
CA ASP A 248 -3.32 -5.90 22.50
C ASP A 248 -4.50 -4.96 22.17
N ARG A 249 -4.23 -3.67 22.01
CA ARG A 249 -5.26 -2.68 21.68
C ARG A 249 -5.91 -2.95 20.33
N LEU A 250 -5.11 -3.17 19.28
CA LEU A 250 -5.63 -3.46 17.94
C LEU A 250 -6.35 -4.82 17.88
N ARG A 251 -5.86 -5.82 18.62
CA ARG A 251 -6.52 -7.13 18.76
C ARG A 251 -7.91 -6.98 19.38
N ARG A 252 -8.03 -6.29 20.51
CA ARG A 252 -9.33 -6.03 21.16
C ARG A 252 -10.27 -5.23 20.25
N TRP A 253 -9.73 -4.26 19.53
CA TRP A 253 -10.49 -3.48 18.55
C TRP A 253 -11.03 -4.33 17.40
N CYS A 254 -10.25 -5.30 16.93
CA CYS A 254 -10.71 -6.30 15.97
C CYS A 254 -11.77 -7.22 16.57
N ALA A 255 -11.54 -7.78 17.76
CA ALA A 255 -12.48 -8.70 18.41
C ALA A 255 -13.87 -8.07 18.62
N ALA A 256 -13.93 -6.78 18.99
CA ALA A 256 -15.19 -6.04 19.13
C ALA A 256 -15.98 -5.86 17.82
N ARG A 257 -15.37 -6.16 16.67
CA ARG A 257 -15.96 -6.05 15.32
C ARG A 257 -16.28 -7.40 14.69
N ASP A 258 -16.07 -8.49 15.40
CA ASP A 258 -16.54 -9.80 14.97
C ASP A 258 -18.08 -9.76 14.87
N GLY A 259 -18.62 -10.32 13.78
CA GLY A 259 -20.05 -10.24 13.54
C GLY A 259 -20.49 -10.97 12.28
N GLY A 260 -21.71 -11.49 12.28
CA GLY A 260 -22.30 -12.20 11.14
C GLY A 260 -21.48 -13.43 10.69
N GLY A 261 -20.89 -14.16 11.66
CA GLY A 261 -20.02 -15.31 11.38
C GLY A 261 -18.67 -14.95 10.76
N ARG A 262 -18.31 -13.67 10.73
CA ARG A 262 -17.04 -13.19 10.18
C ARG A 262 -16.12 -12.69 11.28
N ARG A 263 -14.85 -13.09 11.18
CA ARG A 263 -13.78 -12.62 12.05
C ARG A 263 -13.16 -11.35 11.50
N HIS A 264 -13.02 -10.32 12.32
CA HIS A 264 -12.39 -9.08 11.92
C HIS A 264 -10.86 -9.19 12.01
N LYS A 265 -10.19 -8.72 10.97
CA LYS A 265 -8.73 -8.64 10.85
C LYS A 265 -8.31 -7.23 10.49
N LEU A 266 -7.08 -6.87 10.85
CA LEU A 266 -6.45 -5.63 10.49
C LEU A 266 -5.17 -5.90 9.70
N LEU A 267 -5.03 -5.28 8.53
CA LEU A 267 -3.80 -5.28 7.75
C LEU A 267 -3.09 -3.94 7.94
N LEU A 268 -1.95 -3.95 8.63
CA LEU A 268 -1.08 -2.80 8.81
C LEU A 268 -0.05 -2.76 7.67
N GLN A 269 -0.06 -1.69 6.88
CA GLN A 269 0.79 -1.47 5.72
C GLN A 269 1.80 -0.37 6.01
N LEU A 270 3.04 -0.76 6.27
CA LEU A 270 4.13 0.14 6.58
C LEU A 270 4.98 0.35 5.32
N ASP A 271 4.76 1.48 4.67
CA ASP A 271 5.46 1.82 3.42
C ASP A 271 6.78 2.54 3.72
N GLU A 272 7.81 2.24 2.92
CA GLU A 272 9.18 2.75 3.04
C GLU A 272 9.87 2.40 4.37
N VAL A 273 9.57 1.22 4.93
CA VAL A 273 10.26 0.67 6.13
C VAL A 273 11.77 0.63 5.93
N GLY A 274 12.23 0.27 4.72
CA GLY A 274 13.66 0.28 4.44
C GLY A 274 14.29 1.68 4.59
N GLN A 275 13.69 2.68 3.94
CA GLN A 275 14.17 4.06 4.05
C GLN A 275 14.06 4.57 5.50
N TRP A 276 13.02 4.16 6.24
CA TRP A 276 12.87 4.48 7.65
C TRP A 276 14.01 3.87 8.47
N ILE A 277 14.33 2.59 8.34
CA ILE A 277 15.49 2.00 9.04
C ILE A 277 16.79 2.77 8.71
N ALA A 278 16.98 3.14 7.44
CA ALA A 278 18.19 3.83 6.97
C ALA A 278 18.35 5.27 7.49
N SER A 279 17.27 5.98 7.84
CA SER A 279 17.35 7.39 8.28
C SER A 279 17.65 7.57 9.78
N GLY A 280 17.70 6.49 10.56
CA GLY A 280 17.98 6.51 12.00
C GLY A 280 19.05 5.52 12.41
N ASN A 281 19.04 5.12 13.68
CA ASN A 281 19.88 4.03 14.14
C ASN A 281 19.34 2.71 13.56
N ALA A 282 20.06 2.17 12.56
CA ALA A 282 19.64 0.98 11.85
C ALA A 282 19.40 -0.22 12.79
N ASN A 283 20.20 -0.39 13.84
CA ASN A 283 20.04 -1.49 14.79
C ASN A 283 18.74 -1.33 15.62
N GLU A 284 18.52 -0.16 16.21
CA GLU A 284 17.32 0.11 17.02
C GLU A 284 16.04 0.00 16.18
N ARG A 285 16.01 0.61 14.99
CA ARG A 285 14.85 0.56 14.10
C ARG A 285 14.57 -0.84 13.58
N THR A 286 15.62 -1.61 13.31
CA THR A 286 15.52 -3.05 12.99
C THR A 286 14.86 -3.82 14.13
N MET A 287 15.33 -3.62 15.37
CA MET A 287 14.76 -4.25 16.55
C MET A 287 13.28 -3.86 16.76
N GLN A 288 12.91 -2.60 16.48
CA GLN A 288 11.52 -2.17 16.58
C GLN A 288 10.60 -2.87 15.56
N VAL A 289 11.05 -3.04 14.29
CA VAL A 289 10.28 -3.79 13.29
C VAL A 289 10.13 -5.24 13.70
N GLN A 290 11.22 -5.86 14.17
CA GLN A 290 11.19 -7.25 14.64
C GLN A 290 10.24 -7.41 15.84
N ALA A 291 10.36 -6.56 16.86
CA ALA A 291 9.52 -6.60 18.05
C ALA A 291 8.04 -6.43 17.69
N LEU A 292 7.70 -5.52 16.77
CA LEU A 292 6.33 -5.33 16.33
C LEU A 292 5.76 -6.60 15.65
N VAL A 293 6.51 -7.21 14.74
CA VAL A 293 6.07 -8.41 14.00
C VAL A 293 5.97 -9.63 14.91
N GLU A 294 6.96 -9.86 15.78
CA GLU A 294 6.97 -10.99 16.72
C GLU A 294 5.86 -10.85 17.77
N THR A 295 5.62 -9.63 18.26
CA THR A 295 4.51 -9.36 19.19
C THR A 295 3.16 -9.57 18.49
N ALA A 296 3.00 -9.12 17.25
CA ALA A 296 1.79 -9.36 16.48
C ALA A 296 1.55 -10.85 16.20
N ALA A 297 2.59 -11.62 15.91
CA ALA A 297 2.51 -13.06 15.69
C ALA A 297 2.09 -13.81 16.97
N THR A 298 2.66 -13.45 18.12
CA THR A 298 2.43 -14.17 19.39
C THR A 298 1.15 -13.73 20.10
N ALA A 299 0.86 -12.43 20.13
CA ALA A 299 -0.23 -11.85 20.89
C ALA A 299 -1.36 -11.29 20.02
N GLY A 300 -1.25 -11.29 18.69
CA GLY A 300 -2.27 -10.76 17.77
C GLY A 300 -3.35 -11.74 17.34
N GLU A 301 -3.28 -13.01 17.78
CA GLU A 301 -4.24 -14.09 17.48
C GLU A 301 -4.51 -14.29 15.97
N GLY A 302 -3.55 -14.04 15.08
CA GLY A 302 -3.79 -14.10 13.63
C GLY A 302 -4.73 -13.00 13.07
N ARG A 303 -5.16 -12.05 13.91
CA ARG A 303 -6.01 -10.90 13.50
C ARG A 303 -5.21 -9.77 12.88
N LEU A 304 -3.95 -9.61 13.30
CA LEU A 304 -3.10 -8.49 12.90
C LEU A 304 -2.07 -8.97 11.88
N TRP A 305 -2.19 -8.49 10.65
CA TRP A 305 -1.27 -8.77 9.55
C TRP A 305 -0.42 -7.54 9.28
N ILE A 306 0.88 -7.74 9.01
CA ILE A 306 1.81 -6.62 8.80
C ILE A 306 2.47 -6.79 7.44
N ALA A 307 2.21 -5.85 6.53
CA ALA A 307 2.88 -5.74 5.25
C ALA A 307 3.88 -4.58 5.27
N VAL A 308 5.13 -4.87 4.93
CA VAL A 308 6.18 -3.85 4.85
C VAL A 308 6.73 -3.74 3.44
N THR A 309 7.09 -2.53 3.02
CA THR A 309 7.86 -2.33 1.80
C THR A 309 9.30 -1.95 2.12
N ALA A 310 10.23 -2.58 1.40
CA ALA A 310 11.65 -2.35 1.57
C ALA A 310 12.38 -2.36 0.21
N HIS A 311 13.59 -1.83 0.20
CA HIS A 311 14.44 -1.88 -0.98
C HIS A 311 14.93 -3.32 -1.22
N GLY A 312 14.89 -3.76 -2.48
CA GLY A 312 15.11 -5.16 -2.88
C GLY A 312 16.55 -5.65 -2.86
N ASP A 313 17.51 -4.73 -3.02
CA ASP A 313 18.93 -5.07 -2.99
C ASP A 313 19.53 -4.69 -1.65
N VAL A 314 19.75 -5.71 -0.83
CA VAL A 314 20.66 -5.66 0.31
C VAL A 314 22.01 -5.11 -0.16
N GLN A 315 22.50 -5.51 -1.34
CA GLN A 315 23.76 -5.00 -1.91
C GLN A 315 23.76 -3.49 -2.25
N ALA A 316 22.60 -2.87 -2.46
CA ALA A 316 22.48 -1.44 -2.71
C ALA A 316 22.50 -0.61 -1.40
N LEU A 317 22.48 -1.27 -0.23
CA LEU A 317 22.66 -0.63 1.06
C LEU A 317 24.14 -0.27 1.24
N GLN A 318 24.38 0.98 1.67
CA GLN A 318 25.70 1.63 1.66
C GLN A 318 26.71 1.03 2.66
N SER A 319 26.28 0.16 3.58
CA SER A 319 27.16 -0.43 4.61
C SER A 319 26.84 -1.89 4.93
N ASN A 320 27.89 -2.69 5.21
CA ASN A 320 27.78 -4.12 5.56
C ASN A 320 26.86 -4.36 6.78
N VAL A 321 26.84 -3.42 7.74
CA VAL A 321 25.98 -3.51 8.95
C VAL A 321 24.50 -3.42 8.58
N GLN A 322 24.11 -2.50 7.71
CA GLN A 322 22.72 -2.41 7.25
C GLN A 322 22.32 -3.68 6.50
N GLN A 323 23.23 -4.27 5.73
CA GLN A 323 22.96 -5.51 4.99
C GLN A 323 22.63 -6.67 5.93
N GLU A 324 23.42 -6.86 6.97
CA GLU A 324 23.23 -7.92 7.95
C GLU A 324 21.90 -7.74 8.71
N GLN A 325 21.59 -6.52 9.13
CA GLN A 325 20.34 -6.23 9.86
C GLN A 325 19.10 -6.46 8.99
N TYR A 326 19.14 -6.05 7.72
CA TYR A 326 18.05 -6.32 6.78
C TYR A 326 17.84 -7.81 6.53
N ALA A 327 18.93 -8.58 6.43
CA ALA A 327 18.84 -10.03 6.29
C ALA A 327 18.17 -10.67 7.52
N LYS A 328 18.51 -10.21 8.73
CA LYS A 328 17.90 -10.67 9.99
C LYS A 328 16.40 -10.38 10.04
N ILE A 329 15.98 -9.16 9.70
CA ILE A 329 14.55 -8.81 9.69
C ILE A 329 13.80 -9.64 8.66
N ASN A 330 14.32 -9.73 7.42
CA ASN A 330 13.66 -10.44 6.33
C ASN A 330 13.37 -11.90 6.70
N GLN A 331 14.20 -12.55 7.52
CA GLN A 331 13.93 -13.92 8.00
C GLN A 331 12.69 -14.02 8.91
N ARG A 332 12.24 -12.94 9.53
CA ARG A 332 11.04 -12.89 10.40
C ARG A 332 9.72 -12.83 9.64
N PHE A 333 9.77 -12.56 8.34
CA PHE A 333 8.59 -12.48 7.50
C PHE A 333 8.38 -13.81 6.77
N ALA A 334 7.24 -14.45 7.02
CA ALA A 334 6.90 -15.73 6.40
C ALA A 334 6.64 -15.58 4.90
N HIS A 335 5.99 -14.48 4.51
CA HIS A 335 5.60 -14.22 3.12
C HIS A 335 6.53 -13.20 2.49
N LYS A 336 7.23 -13.57 1.41
CA LYS A 336 8.24 -12.72 0.76
C LYS A 336 7.89 -12.48 -0.69
N CYS A 337 7.62 -11.23 -1.03
CA CYS A 337 7.31 -10.81 -2.39
C CYS A 337 8.48 -10.00 -2.95
N LYS A 338 9.38 -10.66 -3.69
CA LYS A 338 10.46 -9.98 -4.41
C LYS A 338 9.96 -9.60 -5.81
N LEU A 339 9.95 -8.29 -6.09
CA LEU A 339 9.61 -7.71 -7.39
C LEU A 339 10.89 -7.45 -8.19
N SER A 340 10.88 -7.89 -9.44
CA SER A 340 12.04 -7.81 -10.36
C SER A 340 11.97 -6.55 -11.25
N ASN A 341 13.07 -6.26 -11.97
CA ASN A 341 13.06 -5.20 -12.98
C ASN A 341 12.29 -5.59 -14.25
N GLU A 342 12.09 -6.88 -14.48
CA GLU A 342 11.33 -7.40 -15.63
C GLU A 342 9.86 -6.98 -15.52
N ASP A 343 9.30 -6.97 -14.30
CA ASP A 343 7.96 -6.45 -14.01
C ASP A 343 7.77 -5.01 -14.49
N ILE A 344 8.76 -4.13 -14.27
CA ILE A 344 8.67 -2.72 -14.67
C ILE A 344 8.56 -2.61 -16.19
N SER A 345 9.34 -3.42 -16.90
CA SER A 345 9.37 -3.41 -18.37
C SER A 345 8.02 -3.86 -18.92
N GLN A 346 7.46 -4.95 -18.37
CA GLN A 346 6.16 -5.46 -18.77
C GLN A 346 5.02 -4.48 -18.42
N VAL A 347 5.05 -3.85 -17.25
CA VAL A 347 4.03 -2.87 -16.85
C VAL A 347 4.06 -1.65 -17.75
N VAL A 348 5.25 -1.14 -18.09
CA VAL A 348 5.37 0.00 -19.02
C VAL A 348 4.90 -0.40 -20.42
N GLU A 349 5.25 -1.60 -20.88
CA GLU A 349 4.79 -2.13 -22.15
C GLU A 349 3.26 -2.22 -22.22
N GLU A 350 2.64 -2.91 -21.26
CA GLU A 350 1.18 -3.12 -21.23
C GLU A 350 0.39 -1.84 -20.94
N ARG A 351 0.89 -0.98 -20.06
CA ARG A 351 0.15 0.23 -19.64
C ARG A 351 0.33 1.38 -20.62
N LEU A 352 1.56 1.60 -21.09
CA LEU A 352 1.93 2.78 -21.87
C LEU A 352 2.12 2.48 -23.35
N LEU A 353 2.60 1.28 -23.71
CA LEU A 353 3.00 0.98 -25.09
C LEU A 353 2.01 0.11 -25.85
N ARG A 354 1.05 -0.54 -25.16
CA ARG A 354 0.05 -1.40 -25.77
C ARG A 354 -0.62 -0.73 -26.97
N LYS A 355 -0.58 -1.43 -28.11
CA LYS A 355 -1.15 -0.96 -29.37
C LYS A 355 -2.58 -1.43 -29.56
N THR A 356 -3.36 -0.66 -30.32
CA THR A 356 -4.59 -1.19 -30.91
C THR A 356 -4.25 -2.26 -31.94
N GLN A 357 -5.14 -3.24 -32.15
CA GLN A 357 -4.91 -4.30 -33.12
C GLN A 357 -4.63 -3.75 -34.54
N PRO A 358 -5.39 -2.76 -35.06
CA PRO A 358 -5.09 -2.16 -36.37
C PRO A 358 -3.72 -1.48 -36.42
N ALA A 359 -3.34 -0.76 -35.36
CA ALA A 359 -2.04 -0.08 -35.32
C ALA A 359 -0.87 -1.08 -35.26
N ARG A 360 -1.04 -2.21 -34.57
CA ARG A 360 -0.02 -3.26 -34.49
C ARG A 360 0.30 -3.82 -35.88
N VAL A 361 -0.72 -4.15 -36.66
CA VAL A 361 -0.57 -4.65 -38.05
C VAL A 361 0.14 -3.62 -38.91
N VAL A 362 -0.32 -2.36 -38.90
CA VAL A 362 0.29 -1.28 -39.69
C VAL A 362 1.76 -1.05 -39.33
N LEU A 363 2.12 -1.16 -38.05
CA LEU A 363 3.51 -0.99 -37.60
C LEU A 363 4.40 -2.17 -38.02
N GLN A 364 3.89 -3.40 -37.94
CA GLN A 364 4.59 -4.59 -38.41
C GLN A 364 4.88 -4.50 -39.91
N ASP A 365 3.88 -4.14 -40.72
CA ASP A 365 4.02 -3.98 -42.17
C ASP A 365 5.05 -2.88 -42.51
N ARG A 366 5.01 -1.76 -41.78
CA ARG A 366 5.96 -0.67 -41.96
C ARG A 366 7.40 -1.09 -41.64
N PHE A 367 7.61 -1.92 -40.62
CA PHE A 367 8.93 -2.45 -40.31
C PHE A 367 9.43 -3.35 -41.43
N THR A 368 8.60 -4.27 -41.91
CA THR A 368 8.93 -5.18 -43.01
C THR A 368 9.29 -4.43 -44.29
N GLN A 369 8.55 -3.36 -44.61
CA GLN A 369 8.80 -2.52 -45.80
C GLN A 369 10.10 -1.69 -45.71
N ARG A 370 10.59 -1.39 -44.51
CA ARG A 370 11.76 -0.52 -44.28
C ARG A 370 12.83 -1.19 -43.43
N MET A 371 12.93 -2.51 -43.54
CA MET A 371 13.75 -3.32 -42.65
C MET A 371 15.22 -2.87 -42.69
N GLY A 372 15.78 -2.61 -43.87
CA GLY A 372 17.16 -2.15 -44.05
C GLY A 372 17.45 -0.81 -43.35
N ASP A 373 16.63 0.22 -43.61
CA ASP A 373 16.80 1.54 -42.99
C ASP A 373 16.67 1.48 -41.46
N LEU A 374 15.74 0.66 -40.95
CA LEU A 374 15.45 0.56 -39.53
C LEU A 374 16.45 -0.34 -38.78
N SER A 375 17.03 -1.35 -39.43
CA SER A 375 18.12 -2.14 -38.87
C SER A 375 19.39 -1.32 -38.73
N ASP A 376 19.71 -0.50 -39.73
CA ASP A 376 20.91 0.34 -39.75
C ASP A 376 20.86 1.46 -38.69
N MET A 377 19.67 1.97 -38.38
CA MET A 377 19.47 2.90 -37.25
C MET A 377 19.61 2.24 -35.87
N GLY A 378 19.52 0.91 -35.80
CA GLY A 378 19.64 0.13 -34.56
C GLY A 378 21.09 -0.19 -34.17
N THR A 379 21.99 -0.24 -35.14
CA THR A 379 23.43 -0.51 -35.01
C THR A 379 24.22 0.76 -34.75
N MET A 380 23.96 1.44 -33.63
CA MET A 380 24.92 2.41 -33.09
C MET A 380 25.93 1.68 -32.19
N GLU A 381 27.22 1.97 -32.38
CA GLU A 381 28.35 1.46 -31.57
C GLU A 381 28.03 1.50 -30.08
N ALA A 382 27.59 0.36 -29.54
CA ALA A 382 27.33 0.19 -28.13
C ALA A 382 28.10 -1.05 -27.68
N GLN A 383 28.81 -0.93 -26.56
CA GLN A 383 29.53 -2.03 -25.88
C GLN A 383 28.61 -3.15 -25.36
N ARG A 384 27.36 -3.25 -25.84
CA ARG A 384 26.36 -4.24 -25.42
C ARG A 384 25.60 -4.75 -26.63
N GLU A 385 25.47 -6.08 -26.73
CA GLU A 385 24.63 -6.77 -27.71
C GLU A 385 23.15 -6.44 -27.45
N TYR A 386 22.49 -5.85 -28.45
CA TYR A 386 21.04 -5.69 -28.44
C TYR A 386 20.40 -6.78 -29.33
N PRO A 387 19.18 -7.25 -28.99
CA PRO A 387 18.48 -8.20 -29.84
C PRO A 387 18.23 -7.62 -31.23
N ILE A 388 18.29 -8.48 -32.25
CA ILE A 388 18.04 -8.09 -33.65
C ILE A 388 16.61 -7.49 -33.75
N PRO A 389 16.47 -6.28 -34.33
CA PRO A 389 15.17 -5.69 -34.57
C PRO A 389 14.25 -6.60 -35.39
N ASN A 390 13.02 -6.84 -34.93
CA ASN A 390 12.01 -7.58 -35.68
C ASN A 390 10.68 -6.81 -35.70
N ALA A 391 9.77 -7.19 -36.60
CA ALA A 391 8.50 -6.50 -36.81
C ALA A 391 7.63 -6.48 -35.55
N GLU A 392 7.65 -7.56 -34.75
CA GLU A 392 6.89 -7.67 -33.51
C GLU A 392 7.37 -6.68 -32.45
N HIS A 393 8.68 -6.67 -32.16
CA HIS A 393 9.29 -5.74 -31.21
C HIS A 393 9.15 -4.29 -31.67
N PHE A 394 9.24 -4.02 -32.99
CA PHE A 394 9.01 -2.68 -33.50
C PHE A 394 7.60 -2.20 -33.20
N ALA A 395 6.58 -3.03 -33.45
CA ALA A 395 5.21 -2.66 -33.14
C ALA A 395 4.96 -2.50 -31.64
N LEU A 396 5.59 -3.33 -30.80
CA LEU A 396 5.47 -3.26 -29.34
C LEU A 396 6.09 -1.96 -28.78
N PHE A 397 7.30 -1.61 -29.21
CA PHE A 397 8.06 -0.50 -28.62
C PHE A 397 7.95 0.82 -29.37
N TYR A 398 7.26 0.89 -30.51
CA TYR A 398 7.02 2.15 -31.21
C TYR A 398 6.40 3.21 -30.27
N PRO A 399 6.88 4.47 -30.24
CA PRO A 399 7.79 5.13 -31.19
C PRO A 399 9.27 5.07 -30.83
N TYR A 400 9.70 4.20 -29.91
CA TYR A 400 11.11 4.10 -29.51
C TYR A 400 11.95 3.34 -30.54
N SER A 401 13.17 3.83 -30.77
CA SER A 401 14.11 3.31 -31.77
C SER A 401 14.59 1.89 -31.44
N PRO A 402 14.81 1.02 -32.46
CA PRO A 402 15.27 -0.36 -32.32
C PRO A 402 16.42 -0.63 -31.35
N GLY A 403 17.47 0.21 -31.34
CA GLY A 403 18.63 0.04 -30.47
C GLY A 403 18.44 0.45 -28.99
N ARG A 404 17.24 0.86 -28.54
CA ARG A 404 17.01 1.38 -27.17
C ARG A 404 16.04 0.57 -26.31
N TRP A 405 15.44 -0.49 -26.86
CA TRP A 405 14.29 -1.21 -26.30
C TRP A 405 14.48 -1.83 -24.91
N ARG A 406 15.71 -2.08 -24.44
CA ARG A 406 15.99 -2.67 -23.12
C ARG A 406 16.78 -1.79 -22.14
N SER A 407 17.07 -0.52 -22.46
CA SER A 407 17.86 0.29 -21.53
C SER A 407 17.02 0.72 -20.31
N SER A 408 17.52 0.51 -19.09
CA SER A 408 16.91 1.02 -17.84
C SER A 408 16.62 2.53 -17.90
N ARG A 409 17.43 3.28 -18.66
CA ARG A 409 17.24 4.70 -18.98
C ARG A 409 16.02 4.98 -19.87
N MET A 410 15.66 4.07 -20.79
CA MET A 410 14.43 4.18 -21.60
C MET A 410 13.20 4.06 -20.70
N TRP A 411 13.14 3.04 -19.85
CA TRP A 411 12.01 2.81 -18.94
C TRP A 411 11.84 3.94 -17.91
N SER A 412 12.95 4.48 -17.40
CA SER A 412 12.94 5.69 -16.56
C SER A 412 12.48 6.95 -17.31
N ARG A 413 12.72 7.07 -18.62
CA ARG A 413 12.25 8.20 -19.43
C ARG A 413 10.77 8.05 -19.80
N ALA A 414 10.35 6.86 -20.22
CA ALA A 414 8.96 6.54 -20.57
C ALA A 414 8.01 6.76 -19.39
N SER A 415 8.44 6.43 -18.16
CA SER A 415 7.69 6.68 -16.92
C SER A 415 7.62 8.15 -16.51
N ARG A 416 8.58 9.01 -16.91
CA ARG A 416 8.64 10.44 -16.53
C ARG A 416 8.07 11.40 -17.56
N ARG A 417 8.15 11.06 -18.86
CA ARG A 417 7.59 11.86 -19.96
C ARG A 417 7.10 10.90 -21.06
N PRO A 418 5.78 10.79 -21.30
CA PRO A 418 5.28 10.12 -22.49
C PRO A 418 5.86 10.81 -23.75
N PRO A 419 6.04 10.07 -24.86
CA PRO A 419 6.61 10.63 -26.08
C PRO A 419 5.80 11.86 -26.53
N ALA A 420 6.49 12.96 -26.82
CA ALA A 420 5.85 14.20 -27.25
C ALA A 420 5.00 13.94 -28.50
N ALA A 421 3.74 14.38 -28.48
CA ALA A 421 2.73 14.13 -29.51
C ALA A 421 3.01 14.78 -30.89
N THR A 422 4.20 15.33 -31.10
CA THR A 422 4.50 16.21 -32.24
C THR A 422 5.85 15.90 -32.88
N ARG A 423 6.04 14.68 -33.39
CA ARG A 423 6.87 14.47 -34.58
C ARG A 423 6.15 13.52 -35.53
N ARG A 424 5.98 14.02 -36.76
CA ARG A 424 5.28 13.37 -37.88
C ARG A 424 5.94 12.06 -38.29
#